data_AF-A0AAE3ANZ4-F1
#
_entry.id   AF-A0AAE3ANZ4-F1
#
_cell.length_a   1.000
_cell.length_b   1.000
_cell.length_c   1.000
_cell.angle_alpha   90.00
_cell.angle_beta   90.00
_cell.angle_gamma   90.00
#
_symmetry.space_group_name_H-M   'P 1'
#
loop_
_entity.id
_entity.type
_entity.pdbx_description
1 polymer ?
#
loop_
_entity_poly.entity_id
_entity_poly.type
_entity_poly.pdbx_seq_one_letter_code
_entity_poly.pdbx_strand_id
1 'polypeptide(L)'
;YGCMDHFFDSWCNFQVRDCSVNNSGLVGGKNEAAKAAMFISGEHRFNKTNEQLREIQGTPYTAYWASDVVLSAFKKSHLVGDVSEPRVGMATANNDRFIRLWFEVNRNKFGINISSRKEAVESRKKWFPFAKGGEQRKWYGNNDTVVNWENDGFEIQNFKDEKTGRIRSHNYNLDYIFSSALTWTVIGTEKTSFRFCPVGFLYSNSGYGLFCNNEKTKYYLLGFMNSKIAASLLKILSPSMGFESGYLRKLPLIESDSLDSIVERVKHCIDGSNAEWDSFEVSWDFKKHPLLRNVSAISEAFAQWQLECEDRFNQLKANEEELNRIFIDIYGLQDELTPEVEDKDVTVRKADLQRDIKSLLSYAVGCMFGRYSLDVEGLAYAGGKWDSSKYQSFIPDADNVIPITDEEYLDDDIVSRLCDWLKVVYGADTLEANLDYIAKALGNKGSTSREIIRNYFLNDFFKDHCQTYSVTGSGKRPIYWLFDSGKQNGFKALVYLHRYTPDTIGNLRIDYLHKMQRVYESEINRMQDMMDHSGNAREVAAASKRKDKLAKQLKECREYDEKISHLALSRIELDLDDGVKVNYRKLQTAQDGKFYEVLADSKNIMAKQRGKV
;
A
#
# COMPACT_ATOMS: atom_id res chain seq x y z
N TYR A 1 -40.91 -7.28 -37.45
CA TYR A 1 -41.93 -7.61 -38.48
C TYR A 1 -41.50 -6.94 -39.78
N GLY A 2 -41.07 -7.60 -40.85
CA GLY A 2 -40.92 -9.01 -41.19
C GLY A 2 -40.17 -9.08 -42.53
N CYS A 3 -39.86 -10.30 -42.97
CA CYS A 3 -39.13 -10.68 -44.20
C CYS A 3 -37.61 -10.50 -44.19
N MET A 4 -36.88 -11.54 -43.75
CA MET A 4 -35.75 -12.12 -44.52
C MET A 4 -35.21 -13.42 -43.86
N ASP A 5 -36.09 -14.33 -43.44
CA ASP A 5 -35.71 -15.64 -42.85
C ASP A 5 -35.82 -16.83 -43.83
N HIS A 6 -35.69 -16.60 -45.14
CA HIS A 6 -35.65 -17.69 -46.11
C HIS A 6 -34.63 -17.37 -47.20
N PHE A 7 -33.35 -17.68 -46.97
CA PHE A 7 -32.36 -18.02 -48.02
C PHE A 7 -31.05 -18.58 -47.43
N PHE A 8 -31.11 -19.26 -46.28
CA PHE A 8 -29.98 -19.96 -45.66
C PHE A 8 -30.08 -21.47 -45.92
N ASP A 9 -30.30 -21.90 -47.16
CA ASP A 9 -30.18 -23.32 -47.54
C ASP A 9 -30.15 -23.47 -49.06
N SER A 10 -29.05 -23.05 -49.66
CA SER A 10 -28.53 -23.53 -50.95
C SER A 10 -27.42 -22.55 -51.33
N TRP A 11 -26.18 -22.99 -51.19
CA TRP A 11 -25.02 -22.69 -52.04
C TRP A 11 -23.78 -23.26 -51.31
N CYS A 12 -23.69 -24.59 -51.31
CA CYS A 12 -22.40 -25.25 -51.25
C CYS A 12 -21.60 -24.89 -52.52
N ASN A 13 -20.28 -24.75 -52.34
CA ASN A 13 -19.23 -24.67 -53.37
C ASN A 13 -18.99 -23.32 -54.06
N PHE A 14 -18.62 -22.30 -53.28
CA PHE A 14 -17.59 -21.36 -53.72
C PHE A 14 -16.42 -21.37 -52.73
N GLN A 15 -15.25 -21.82 -53.19
CA GLN A 15 -13.99 -21.49 -52.54
C GLN A 15 -13.90 -19.96 -52.48
N VAL A 16 -14.08 -19.38 -51.31
CA VAL A 16 -13.73 -17.97 -51.06
C VAL A 16 -12.21 -17.90 -51.06
N ARG A 17 -11.63 -17.68 -52.25
CA ARG A 17 -10.24 -17.24 -52.40
C ARG A 17 -10.16 -15.76 -52.03
N ASP A 18 -9.36 -15.44 -51.03
CA ASP A 18 -8.83 -14.12 -50.69
C ASP A 18 -9.79 -12.93 -50.79
N CYS A 19 -10.66 -12.76 -49.79
CA CYS A 19 -11.26 -11.45 -49.52
C CYS A 19 -10.24 -10.56 -48.79
N SER A 20 -9.79 -9.49 -49.43
CA SER A 20 -9.10 -8.37 -48.79
C SER A 20 -10.12 -7.52 -48.01
N VAL A 21 -9.88 -7.27 -46.72
CA VAL A 21 -10.76 -6.42 -45.90
C VAL A 21 -10.17 -5.01 -45.86
N ASN A 22 -10.89 -4.04 -46.42
CA ASN A 22 -10.53 -2.62 -46.33
C ASN A 22 -11.18 -2.00 -45.09
N ASN A 23 -10.38 -1.70 -44.06
CA ASN A 23 -10.84 -1.06 -42.83
C ASN A 23 -10.27 0.36 -42.72
N SER A 24 -11.08 1.31 -42.24
CA SER A 24 -10.65 2.69 -42.00
C SER A 24 -10.63 2.99 -40.51
N GLY A 25 -9.47 3.35 -39.96
CA GLY A 25 -9.32 3.70 -38.55
C GLY A 25 -9.72 5.15 -38.26
N LEU A 26 -10.93 5.38 -37.75
CA LEU A 26 -11.46 6.74 -37.48
C LEU A 26 -11.38 7.14 -36.00
N VAL A 27 -10.66 6.38 -35.17
CA VAL A 27 -10.64 6.54 -33.70
C VAL A 27 -9.86 7.78 -33.25
N GLY A 28 -8.92 8.28 -34.06
CA GLY A 28 -8.12 9.47 -33.76
C GLY A 28 -8.83 10.82 -33.95
N GLY A 29 -9.99 10.85 -34.60
CA GLY A 29 -10.74 12.08 -34.84
C GLY A 29 -11.49 12.55 -33.59
N LYS A 30 -11.16 13.74 -33.07
CA LYS A 30 -11.77 14.31 -31.85
C LYS A 30 -13.24 14.73 -32.03
N ASN A 31 -13.72 14.86 -33.26
CA ASN A 31 -15.10 15.22 -33.60
C ASN A 31 -15.49 14.66 -34.99
N GLU A 32 -16.76 14.82 -35.37
CA GLU A 32 -17.32 14.32 -36.63
C GLU A 32 -16.59 14.86 -37.87
N ALA A 33 -16.29 16.17 -37.89
CA ALA A 33 -15.58 16.80 -39.01
C ALA A 33 -14.15 16.25 -39.19
N ALA A 34 -13.43 16.00 -38.09
CA ALA A 34 -12.09 15.40 -38.12
C ALA A 34 -12.14 13.95 -38.60
N LYS A 35 -13.15 13.17 -38.19
CA LYS A 35 -13.34 11.79 -38.67
C LYS A 35 -13.70 11.76 -40.15
N ALA A 36 -14.54 12.68 -40.62
CA ALA A 36 -14.88 12.83 -42.04
C ALA A 36 -13.64 13.19 -42.88
N ALA A 37 -12.81 14.12 -42.41
CA ALA A 37 -11.56 14.48 -43.08
C ALA A 37 -10.56 13.31 -43.15
N MET A 38 -10.41 12.52 -42.07
CA MET A 38 -9.59 11.30 -42.06
C MET A 38 -10.11 10.24 -43.05
N PHE A 39 -11.43 10.04 -43.12
CA PHE A 39 -12.02 9.08 -44.05
C PHE A 39 -11.82 9.48 -45.53
N ILE A 40 -11.97 10.78 -45.82
CA ILE A 40 -11.89 11.35 -47.18
C ILE A 40 -10.44 11.43 -47.67
N SER A 41 -9.49 11.83 -46.82
CA SER A 41 -8.07 11.88 -47.16
C SER A 41 -7.48 10.51 -47.51
N GLY A 42 -8.09 9.44 -47.00
CA GLY A 42 -7.59 8.07 -47.16
C GLY A 42 -6.41 7.74 -46.24
N GLU A 43 -6.00 8.68 -45.39
CA GLU A 43 -5.08 8.44 -44.28
C GLU A 43 -5.73 7.45 -43.30
N HIS A 44 -4.97 6.47 -42.80
CA HIS A 44 -5.45 5.38 -41.92
C HIS A 44 -6.40 4.35 -42.57
N ARG A 45 -6.28 4.12 -43.88
CA ARG A 45 -6.83 2.93 -44.54
C ARG A 45 -5.88 1.76 -44.39
N PHE A 46 -6.37 0.67 -43.84
CA PHE A 46 -5.63 -0.58 -43.69
C PHE A 46 -6.23 -1.63 -44.60
N ASN A 47 -5.38 -2.26 -45.41
CA ASN A 47 -5.76 -3.40 -46.24
C ASN A 47 -4.99 -4.62 -45.73
N LYS A 48 -5.73 -5.60 -45.19
CA LYS A 48 -5.19 -6.87 -44.73
C LYS A 48 -6.03 -8.02 -45.26
N THR A 49 -5.38 -9.10 -45.67
CA THR A 49 -6.07 -10.32 -46.06
C THR A 49 -6.47 -11.14 -44.83
N ASN A 50 -7.48 -11.99 -44.99
CA ASN A 50 -7.86 -12.92 -43.92
C ASN A 50 -6.73 -13.90 -43.55
N GLU A 51 -5.85 -14.23 -44.50
CA GLU A 51 -4.67 -15.07 -44.21
C GLU A 51 -3.67 -14.36 -43.30
N GLN A 52 -3.39 -13.07 -43.55
CA GLN A 52 -2.51 -12.27 -42.69
C GLN A 52 -3.07 -12.13 -41.27
N LEU A 53 -4.39 -11.95 -41.12
CA LEU A 53 -5.02 -11.85 -39.80
C LEU A 53 -5.04 -13.18 -39.04
N ARG A 54 -5.01 -14.32 -39.74
CA ARG A 54 -4.91 -15.66 -39.13
C ARG A 54 -3.53 -15.96 -38.54
N GLU A 55 -2.50 -15.19 -38.89
CA GLU A 55 -1.17 -15.33 -38.29
C GLU A 55 -1.17 -14.95 -36.79
N ILE A 56 -2.13 -14.14 -36.33
CA ILE A 56 -2.32 -13.85 -34.91
C ILE A 56 -3.23 -14.93 -34.29
N GLN A 57 -2.65 -15.81 -33.46
CA GLN A 57 -3.41 -16.90 -32.85
C GLN A 57 -4.55 -16.40 -31.93
N GLY A 58 -5.78 -16.80 -32.24
CA GLY A 58 -6.97 -16.53 -31.42
C GLY A 58 -7.61 -15.15 -31.61
N THR A 59 -7.52 -14.63 -32.84
CA THR A 59 -8.17 -13.46 -33.46
C THR A 59 -9.17 -12.67 -32.62
N PRO A 60 -8.96 -11.35 -32.49
CA PRO A 60 -9.99 -10.37 -32.74
C PRO A 60 -9.89 -9.92 -34.21
N TYR A 61 -10.98 -10.04 -34.98
CA TYR A 61 -11.09 -9.54 -36.37
C TYR A 61 -10.83 -8.03 -36.51
N THR A 62 -10.51 -7.35 -35.40
CA THR A 62 -10.24 -5.93 -35.30
C THR A 62 -8.77 -5.57 -35.48
N ALA A 63 -7.81 -6.49 -35.45
CA ALA A 63 -6.37 -6.19 -35.54
C ALA A 63 -5.85 -5.73 -36.93
N TYR A 64 -6.69 -5.09 -37.74
CA TYR A 64 -6.36 -4.67 -39.11
C TYR A 64 -5.26 -3.60 -39.17
N TRP A 65 -4.98 -2.90 -38.07
CA TRP A 65 -3.92 -1.90 -37.97
C TRP A 65 -2.54 -2.48 -37.64
N ALA A 66 -2.42 -3.80 -37.42
CA ALA A 66 -1.12 -4.42 -37.13
C ALA A 66 -0.17 -4.31 -38.33
N SER A 67 1.06 -3.86 -38.09
CA SER A 67 2.09 -3.76 -39.14
C SER A 67 2.58 -5.15 -39.58
N ASP A 68 3.17 -5.22 -40.77
CA ASP A 68 3.73 -6.49 -41.28
C ASP A 68 4.87 -7.00 -40.40
N VAL A 69 5.60 -6.10 -39.73
CA VAL A 69 6.62 -6.43 -38.75
C VAL A 69 6.00 -7.19 -37.57
N VAL A 70 4.92 -6.65 -36.99
CA VAL A 70 4.18 -7.30 -35.89
C VAL A 70 3.67 -8.68 -36.32
N LEU A 71 3.04 -8.79 -37.50
CA LEU A 71 2.54 -10.07 -38.01
C LEU A 71 3.67 -11.09 -38.16
N SER A 72 4.82 -10.65 -38.68
CA SER A 72 6.00 -11.51 -38.82
C SER A 72 6.53 -12.01 -37.47
N ALA A 73 6.44 -11.20 -36.40
CA ALA A 73 6.81 -11.61 -35.06
C ALA A 73 5.91 -12.75 -34.56
N PHE A 74 4.58 -12.65 -34.75
CA PHE A 74 3.65 -13.75 -34.41
C PHE A 74 3.91 -15.03 -35.20
N LYS A 75 4.36 -14.91 -36.46
CA LYS A 75 4.65 -16.05 -37.32
C LYS A 75 5.94 -16.78 -36.95
N LYS A 76 6.98 -16.06 -36.53
CA LYS A 76 8.35 -16.57 -36.37
C LYS A 76 8.73 -16.93 -34.94
N SER A 77 7.97 -16.49 -33.94
CA SER A 77 8.33 -16.62 -32.53
C SER A 77 7.62 -17.77 -31.82
N HIS A 78 8.21 -18.20 -30.70
CA HIS A 78 7.49 -18.96 -29.69
C HIS A 78 6.51 -18.06 -28.95
N LEU A 79 5.47 -18.64 -28.38
CA LEU A 79 4.53 -17.90 -27.55
C LEU A 79 4.99 -17.90 -26.09
N VAL A 80 4.65 -16.85 -25.35
CA VAL A 80 4.87 -16.80 -23.89
C VAL A 80 4.29 -18.05 -23.20
N GLY A 81 3.16 -18.56 -23.68
CA GLY A 81 2.53 -19.78 -23.17
C GLY A 81 3.33 -21.07 -23.39
N ASP A 82 4.34 -21.07 -24.27
CA ASP A 82 5.19 -22.23 -24.53
C ASP A 82 6.32 -22.38 -23.49
N VAL A 83 6.69 -21.27 -22.83
CA VAL A 83 7.80 -21.21 -21.86
C VAL A 83 7.34 -20.85 -20.44
N SER A 84 6.06 -20.52 -20.26
CA SER A 84 5.51 -20.08 -18.99
C SER A 84 4.02 -20.41 -18.84
N GLU A 85 3.57 -20.42 -17.59
CA GLU A 85 2.21 -20.80 -17.20
C GLU A 85 1.49 -19.63 -16.51
N PRO A 86 0.81 -18.74 -17.26
CA PRO A 86 -0.10 -17.75 -16.67
C PRO A 86 -1.29 -18.44 -15.98
N ARG A 87 -1.52 -18.18 -14.69
CA ARG A 87 -2.63 -18.73 -13.90
C ARG A 87 -3.42 -17.62 -13.20
N VAL A 88 -4.75 -17.76 -13.23
CA VAL A 88 -5.69 -16.95 -12.47
C VAL A 88 -5.53 -17.29 -10.99
N GLY A 89 -5.27 -16.31 -10.13
CA GLY A 89 -5.16 -16.55 -8.70
C GLY A 89 -6.50 -16.86 -8.01
N MET A 90 -6.42 -17.20 -6.74
CA MET A 90 -7.54 -17.65 -5.93
C MET A 90 -8.57 -16.54 -5.70
N ALA A 91 -9.85 -16.89 -5.86
CA ALA A 91 -10.96 -16.10 -5.37
C ALA A 91 -11.31 -16.54 -3.94
N THR A 92 -11.09 -15.67 -2.95
CA THR A 92 -11.34 -16.00 -1.54
C THR A 92 -12.83 -15.99 -1.17
N ALA A 93 -13.66 -15.35 -2.00
CA ALA A 93 -15.09 -15.10 -1.79
C ALA A 93 -15.48 -14.34 -0.50
N ASN A 94 -14.52 -13.99 0.37
CA ASN A 94 -14.70 -13.14 1.54
C ASN A 94 -13.36 -12.53 2.00
N ASN A 95 -13.02 -11.36 1.46
CA ASN A 95 -11.76 -10.67 1.80
C ASN A 95 -11.68 -10.29 3.29
N ASP A 96 -12.79 -9.86 3.91
CA ASP A 96 -12.79 -9.45 5.32
C ASP A 96 -12.53 -10.62 6.28
N ARG A 97 -12.75 -11.87 5.85
CA ARG A 97 -12.44 -13.07 6.64
C ARG A 97 -11.02 -13.58 6.38
N PHE A 98 -10.62 -13.65 5.12
CA PHE A 98 -9.41 -14.40 4.72
C PHE A 98 -8.19 -13.53 4.42
N ILE A 99 -8.35 -12.21 4.27
CA ILE A 99 -7.25 -11.33 3.86
C ILE A 99 -6.99 -10.26 4.92
N ARG A 100 -5.71 -10.02 5.23
CA ARG A 100 -5.24 -8.95 6.11
C ARG A 100 -4.05 -8.23 5.47
N LEU A 101 -3.70 -7.08 6.01
CA LEU A 101 -2.35 -6.54 5.84
C LEU A 101 -1.43 -7.18 6.88
N TRP A 102 -0.15 -7.35 6.55
CA TRP A 102 0.79 -8.09 7.40
C TRP A 102 0.93 -7.47 8.80
N PHE A 103 0.80 -6.14 8.90
CA PHE A 103 0.89 -5.40 10.16
C PHE A 103 -0.39 -5.44 11.00
N GLU A 104 -1.47 -6.09 10.54
CA GLU A 104 -2.68 -6.28 11.36
C GLU A 104 -2.57 -7.50 12.27
N VAL A 105 -1.81 -8.50 11.85
CA VAL A 105 -1.84 -9.85 12.42
C VAL A 105 -0.70 -10.08 13.40
N ASN A 106 -0.84 -11.10 14.24
CA ASN A 106 0.25 -11.46 15.15
C ASN A 106 1.47 -11.94 14.35
N ARG A 107 2.63 -11.29 14.55
CA ARG A 107 3.87 -11.62 13.84
C ARG A 107 4.28 -13.09 13.98
N ASN A 108 3.97 -13.72 15.12
CA ASN A 108 4.28 -15.14 15.36
C ASN A 108 3.41 -16.11 14.55
N LYS A 109 2.30 -15.64 13.96
CA LYS A 109 1.43 -16.44 13.07
C LYS A 109 1.67 -16.13 11.59
N PHE A 110 2.59 -15.22 11.27
CA PHE A 110 2.97 -14.86 9.91
C PHE A 110 4.15 -15.72 9.42
N GLY A 111 3.95 -16.52 8.37
CA GLY A 111 4.97 -17.36 7.73
C GLY A 111 5.49 -16.76 6.44
N ILE A 112 6.78 -16.42 6.40
CA ILE A 112 7.47 -15.82 5.23
C ILE A 112 8.51 -16.83 4.71
N ASN A 113 8.84 -16.78 3.43
CA ASN A 113 9.87 -17.63 2.79
C ASN A 113 9.59 -19.14 2.91
N ILE A 114 8.32 -19.53 2.94
CA ILE A 114 7.88 -20.92 2.98
C ILE A 114 7.78 -21.44 1.55
N SER A 115 8.53 -22.47 1.20
CA SER A 115 8.69 -22.88 -0.20
C SER A 115 7.66 -23.91 -0.66
N SER A 116 6.91 -24.52 0.26
CA SER A 116 5.95 -25.57 -0.07
C SER A 116 4.78 -25.65 0.90
N ARG A 117 3.70 -26.30 0.46
CA ARG A 117 2.52 -26.60 1.30
C ARG A 117 2.87 -27.44 2.52
N LYS A 118 3.81 -28.37 2.38
CA LYS A 118 4.29 -29.21 3.48
C LYS A 118 4.96 -28.36 4.57
N GLU A 119 5.89 -27.50 4.17
CA GLU A 119 6.54 -26.54 5.09
C GLU A 119 5.51 -25.60 5.73
N ALA A 120 4.49 -25.16 4.98
CA ALA A 120 3.42 -24.33 5.52
C ALA A 120 2.67 -25.01 6.67
N VAL A 121 2.31 -26.29 6.52
CA VAL A 121 1.67 -27.10 7.59
C VAL A 121 2.61 -27.29 8.78
N GLU A 122 3.87 -27.65 8.52
CA GLU A 122 4.89 -27.87 9.56
C GLU A 122 5.17 -26.59 10.37
N SER A 123 5.11 -25.43 9.71
CA SER A 123 5.33 -24.13 10.36
C SER A 123 4.25 -23.75 11.38
N ARG A 124 3.06 -24.37 11.29
CA ARG A 124 1.86 -24.05 12.10
C ARG A 124 1.48 -22.56 12.07
N LYS A 125 1.83 -21.87 10.98
CA LYS A 125 1.46 -20.47 10.75
C LYS A 125 0.09 -20.39 10.11
N LYS A 126 -0.54 -19.22 10.26
CA LYS A 126 -1.88 -18.94 9.75
C LYS A 126 -1.85 -18.03 8.54
N TRP A 127 -1.04 -16.98 8.61
CA TRP A 127 -0.99 -15.93 7.61
C TRP A 127 0.23 -16.11 6.72
N PHE A 128 0.04 -16.05 5.40
CA PHE A 128 1.09 -16.20 4.41
C PHE A 128 1.01 -15.08 3.35
N PRO A 129 2.14 -14.64 2.77
CA PRO A 129 2.16 -13.61 1.73
C PRO A 129 1.17 -13.89 0.61
N PHE A 130 0.42 -12.86 0.21
CA PHE A 130 -0.63 -12.96 -0.78
C PHE A 130 -0.46 -11.88 -1.84
N ALA A 131 0.01 -12.28 -3.02
CA ALA A 131 0.15 -11.43 -4.18
C ALA A 131 -1.23 -10.99 -4.65
N LYS A 132 -1.57 -9.76 -4.28
CA LYS A 132 -2.79 -9.10 -4.69
C LYS A 132 -2.45 -8.03 -5.73
N GLY A 133 -3.40 -7.74 -6.61
CA GLY A 133 -3.34 -6.51 -7.39
C GLY A 133 -3.19 -5.29 -6.47
N GLY A 134 -2.62 -4.21 -7.00
CA GLY A 134 -2.38 -2.98 -6.25
C GLY A 134 -2.12 -1.81 -7.18
N GLU A 135 -1.54 -0.75 -6.62
CA GLU A 135 -1.13 0.43 -7.39
C GLU A 135 -0.15 0.04 -8.51
N GLN A 136 -0.16 0.84 -9.58
CA GLN A 136 0.71 0.61 -10.73
C GLN A 136 2.17 0.70 -10.29
N ARG A 137 2.88 -0.42 -10.39
CA ARG A 137 4.29 -0.57 -9.99
C ARG A 137 4.96 -1.65 -10.82
N LYS A 138 6.15 -1.37 -11.34
CA LYS A 138 6.98 -2.33 -12.06
C LYS A 138 8.04 -2.95 -11.14
N TRP A 139 8.60 -4.06 -11.61
CA TRP A 139 9.78 -4.75 -11.07
C TRP A 139 9.61 -5.44 -9.72
N TYR A 140 9.16 -4.75 -8.67
CA TYR A 140 8.98 -5.33 -7.34
C TYR A 140 8.06 -4.48 -6.45
N GLY A 141 7.39 -5.09 -5.46
CA GLY A 141 6.60 -4.42 -4.43
C GLY A 141 5.10 -4.74 -4.46
N ASN A 142 4.29 -3.95 -3.76
CA ASN A 142 2.90 -4.28 -3.38
C ASN A 142 2.81 -5.57 -2.54
N ASN A 143 3.85 -5.79 -1.75
CA ASN A 143 4.02 -6.94 -0.87
C ASN A 143 3.60 -6.51 0.54
N ASP A 144 2.29 -6.31 0.75
CA ASP A 144 1.72 -5.83 2.01
C ASP A 144 0.58 -6.73 2.55
N THR A 145 0.07 -7.62 1.70
CA THR A 145 -1.14 -8.40 1.94
C THR A 145 -0.81 -9.84 2.31
N VAL A 146 -1.58 -10.40 3.24
CA VAL A 146 -1.49 -11.79 3.68
C VAL A 146 -2.85 -12.49 3.63
N VAL A 147 -2.83 -13.81 3.41
CA VAL A 147 -4.03 -14.65 3.37
C VAL A 147 -3.98 -15.73 4.46
N ASN A 148 -5.13 -16.05 5.03
CA ASN A 148 -5.27 -17.19 5.93
C ASN A 148 -5.15 -18.49 5.12
N TRP A 149 -4.03 -19.19 5.30
CA TRP A 149 -3.75 -20.50 4.73
C TRP A 149 -3.40 -21.53 5.82
N GLU A 150 -3.91 -21.33 7.04
CA GLU A 150 -3.71 -22.24 8.16
C GLU A 150 -4.19 -23.66 7.81
N ASN A 151 -3.44 -24.66 8.28
CA ASN A 151 -3.74 -26.08 8.00
C ASN A 151 -3.97 -26.33 6.51
N ASP A 152 -3.06 -25.81 5.68
CA ASP A 152 -3.11 -25.93 4.23
C ASP A 152 -4.38 -25.32 3.61
N GLY A 153 -4.83 -24.20 4.18
CA GLY A 153 -6.02 -23.48 3.72
C GLY A 153 -7.33 -24.23 3.99
N PHE A 154 -7.40 -25.10 4.99
CA PHE A 154 -8.61 -25.87 5.29
C PHE A 154 -9.88 -25.01 5.37
N GLU A 155 -9.82 -23.88 6.08
CA GLU A 155 -10.97 -23.00 6.27
C GLU A 155 -11.46 -22.37 4.96
N ILE A 156 -10.53 -21.83 4.16
CA ILE A 156 -10.86 -21.20 2.89
C ILE A 156 -11.29 -22.24 1.85
N GLN A 157 -10.69 -23.43 1.82
CA GLN A 157 -11.10 -24.50 0.91
C GLN A 157 -12.46 -25.11 1.24
N ASN A 158 -12.92 -24.97 2.49
CA ASN A 158 -14.24 -25.45 2.95
C ASN A 158 -15.25 -24.30 3.15
N PHE A 159 -14.99 -23.11 2.61
CA PHE A 159 -15.89 -21.97 2.77
C PHE A 159 -17.16 -22.14 1.92
N LYS A 160 -18.18 -22.74 2.53
CA LYS A 160 -19.47 -23.03 1.90
C LYS A 160 -20.45 -21.89 2.06
N ASP A 161 -21.28 -21.72 1.05
CA ASP A 161 -22.49 -20.92 1.11
C ASP A 161 -23.54 -21.65 1.97
N GLU A 162 -24.06 -20.97 3.00
CA GLU A 162 -24.97 -21.58 3.98
C GLU A 162 -26.29 -22.06 3.35
N LYS A 163 -26.75 -21.43 2.26
CA LYS A 163 -28.02 -21.76 1.61
C LYS A 163 -27.88 -22.89 0.60
N THR A 164 -26.81 -22.87 -0.19
CA THR A 164 -26.62 -23.79 -1.33
C THR A 164 -25.66 -24.94 -1.04
N GLY A 165 -24.87 -24.87 0.04
CA GLY A 165 -23.82 -25.83 0.37
C GLY A 165 -22.61 -25.80 -0.57
N ARG A 166 -22.62 -24.94 -1.60
CA ARG A 166 -21.53 -24.82 -2.59
C ARG A 166 -20.33 -24.12 -1.98
N ILE A 167 -19.14 -24.61 -2.30
CA ILE A 167 -17.88 -23.93 -1.95
C ILE A 167 -17.82 -22.63 -2.78
N ARG A 168 -17.61 -21.49 -2.10
CA ARG A 168 -17.62 -20.16 -2.74
C ARG A 168 -16.26 -19.80 -3.31
N SER A 169 -15.21 -20.18 -2.60
CA SER A 169 -13.80 -20.00 -2.97
C SER A 169 -13.34 -21.03 -4.00
N HIS A 170 -12.41 -20.64 -4.87
CA HIS A 170 -11.92 -21.48 -5.97
C HIS A 170 -10.60 -20.93 -6.53
N ASN A 171 -10.03 -21.62 -7.53
CA ASN A 171 -8.77 -21.28 -8.21
C ASN A 171 -7.53 -21.28 -7.30
N TYR A 172 -7.41 -22.31 -6.46
CA TYR A 172 -6.31 -22.42 -5.50
C TYR A 172 -4.93 -22.61 -6.14
N ASN A 173 -4.85 -23.21 -7.34
CA ASN A 173 -3.60 -23.54 -8.05
C ASN A 173 -2.54 -24.16 -7.13
N LEU A 174 -2.92 -25.24 -6.43
CA LEU A 174 -2.14 -25.83 -5.34
C LEU A 174 -0.71 -26.25 -5.73
N ASP A 175 -0.46 -26.55 -7.00
CA ASP A 175 0.86 -26.91 -7.52
C ASP A 175 1.78 -25.69 -7.71
N TYR A 176 1.21 -24.47 -7.73
CA TYR A 176 1.92 -23.23 -8.04
C TYR A 176 2.06 -22.29 -6.83
N ILE A 177 1.17 -22.39 -5.84
CA ILE A 177 1.31 -21.60 -4.61
C ILE A 177 2.67 -21.88 -3.94
N PHE A 178 3.22 -20.87 -3.29
CA PHE A 178 4.56 -20.84 -2.72
C PHE A 178 5.72 -20.81 -3.73
N SER A 179 5.48 -21.08 -5.03
CA SER A 179 6.51 -20.92 -6.06
C SER A 179 6.76 -19.45 -6.40
N SER A 180 7.99 -19.12 -6.79
CA SER A 180 8.28 -17.78 -7.34
C SER A 180 7.63 -17.60 -8.72
N ALA A 181 7.12 -16.40 -8.98
CA ALA A 181 6.43 -16.06 -10.23
C ALA A 181 6.63 -14.59 -10.62
N LEU A 182 6.09 -14.20 -11.77
CA LEU A 182 5.81 -12.80 -12.05
C LEU A 182 4.32 -12.52 -11.77
N THR A 183 4.01 -11.36 -11.22
CA THR A 183 2.63 -10.95 -10.91
C THR A 183 2.29 -9.58 -11.48
N TRP A 184 1.02 -9.35 -11.77
CA TRP A 184 0.51 -8.08 -12.30
C TRP A 184 -0.90 -7.83 -11.79
N THR A 185 -1.32 -6.57 -11.82
CA THR A 185 -2.71 -6.20 -11.54
C THR A 185 -3.55 -6.43 -12.79
N VAL A 186 -4.58 -7.27 -12.70
CA VAL A 186 -5.41 -7.70 -13.86
C VAL A 186 -6.21 -6.54 -14.46
N ILE A 187 -6.79 -5.70 -13.60
CA ILE A 187 -7.54 -4.51 -13.99
C ILE A 187 -6.60 -3.31 -13.78
N GLY A 188 -6.02 -2.83 -14.87
CA GLY A 188 -4.96 -1.82 -14.84
C GLY A 188 -5.21 -0.65 -15.79
N THR A 189 -4.21 0.22 -15.87
CA THR A 189 -4.12 1.28 -16.87
C THR A 189 -3.75 0.67 -18.24
N GLU A 190 -3.68 1.46 -19.30
CA GLU A 190 -3.23 1.00 -20.63
C GLU A 190 -1.79 0.43 -20.67
N LYS A 191 -1.05 0.51 -19.57
CA LYS A 191 0.38 0.13 -19.49
C LYS A 191 0.54 -1.18 -18.72
N THR A 192 1.47 -2.01 -19.19
CA THR A 192 1.87 -3.22 -18.48
C THR A 192 2.69 -2.86 -17.25
N SER A 193 2.47 -3.57 -16.14
CA SER A 193 3.19 -3.38 -14.88
C SER A 193 3.31 -4.71 -14.15
N PHE A 194 4.36 -5.44 -14.50
CA PHE A 194 4.71 -6.73 -13.94
C PHE A 194 5.77 -6.58 -12.86
N ARG A 195 5.66 -7.40 -11.83
CA ARG A 195 6.56 -7.44 -10.68
C ARG A 195 7.07 -8.85 -10.45
N PHE A 196 8.31 -8.96 -10.01
CA PHE A 196 8.87 -10.18 -9.50
C PHE A 196 8.23 -10.52 -8.14
N CYS A 197 7.79 -11.76 -7.99
CA CYS A 197 7.23 -12.30 -6.77
C CYS A 197 8.14 -13.45 -6.30
N PRO A 198 8.80 -13.31 -5.12
CA PRO A 198 9.70 -14.34 -4.63
C PRO A 198 8.91 -15.57 -4.13
N VAL A 199 9.65 -16.61 -3.73
CA VAL A 199 9.10 -17.81 -3.11
C VAL A 199 8.30 -17.45 -1.85
N GLY A 200 7.21 -18.17 -1.56
CA GLY A 200 6.42 -17.97 -0.35
C GLY A 200 5.06 -17.32 -0.54
N PHE A 201 4.65 -17.03 -1.77
CA PHE A 201 3.41 -16.31 -2.04
C PHE A 201 2.28 -17.22 -2.52
N LEU A 202 1.06 -16.85 -2.12
CA LEU A 202 -0.18 -17.26 -2.77
C LEU A 202 -0.68 -16.11 -3.67
N TYR A 203 -1.55 -16.39 -4.63
CA TYR A 203 -1.95 -15.42 -5.66
C TYR A 203 -3.44 -15.17 -5.64
N SER A 204 -3.86 -13.91 -5.78
CA SER A 204 -5.28 -13.52 -5.77
C SER A 204 -5.88 -13.46 -7.18
N ASN A 205 -7.20 -13.48 -7.29
CA ASN A 205 -7.90 -13.23 -8.55
C ASN A 205 -7.76 -11.78 -9.07
N SER A 206 -7.09 -10.89 -8.36
CA SER A 206 -6.68 -9.55 -8.83
C SER A 206 -5.17 -9.42 -9.06
N GLY A 207 -4.40 -10.44 -8.64
CA GLY A 207 -2.94 -10.55 -8.76
C GLY A 207 -2.59 -11.93 -9.31
N TYR A 208 -2.71 -12.10 -10.62
CA TYR A 208 -2.40 -13.38 -11.27
C TYR A 208 -0.91 -13.73 -11.15
N GLY A 209 -0.59 -15.01 -11.38
CA GLY A 209 0.79 -15.51 -11.38
C GLY A 209 1.21 -15.98 -12.76
N LEU A 210 2.42 -15.66 -13.18
CA LEU A 210 3.09 -16.16 -14.38
C LEU A 210 4.26 -17.01 -13.93
N PHE A 211 4.10 -18.33 -14.02
CA PHE A 211 5.07 -19.29 -13.49
C PHE A 211 6.03 -19.75 -14.59
N CYS A 212 7.31 -19.81 -14.28
CA CYS A 212 8.35 -20.26 -15.21
C CYS A 212 9.40 -21.04 -14.42
N ASN A 213 9.79 -22.21 -14.95
CA ASN A 213 10.75 -23.11 -14.29
C ASN A 213 12.20 -22.63 -14.45
N ASN A 214 12.51 -21.90 -15.53
CA ASN A 214 13.85 -21.39 -15.78
C ASN A 214 13.98 -19.95 -15.27
N GLU A 215 14.92 -19.72 -14.35
CA GLU A 215 15.15 -18.40 -13.76
C GLU A 215 15.57 -17.33 -14.78
N LYS A 216 16.48 -17.64 -15.73
CA LYS A 216 16.89 -16.67 -16.77
C LYS A 216 15.70 -16.29 -17.64
N THR A 217 14.91 -17.27 -18.06
CA THR A 217 13.67 -17.04 -18.84
C THR A 217 12.68 -16.20 -18.05
N LYS A 218 12.53 -16.41 -16.74
CA LYS A 218 11.67 -15.60 -15.87
C LYS A 218 12.09 -14.12 -15.86
N TYR A 219 13.38 -13.82 -15.70
CA TYR A 219 13.87 -12.44 -15.77
C TYR A 219 13.73 -11.84 -17.16
N TYR A 220 14.01 -12.61 -18.22
CA TYR A 220 13.79 -12.17 -19.60
C TYR A 220 12.32 -11.81 -19.87
N LEU A 221 11.39 -12.68 -19.45
CA LEU A 221 9.95 -12.43 -19.51
C LEU A 221 9.57 -11.17 -18.74
N LEU A 222 10.12 -10.93 -17.55
CA LEU A 222 9.82 -9.71 -16.81
C LEU A 222 10.26 -8.45 -17.57
N GLY A 223 11.45 -8.48 -18.18
CA GLY A 223 11.93 -7.40 -19.05
C GLY A 223 11.00 -7.18 -20.24
N PHE A 224 10.64 -8.26 -20.94
CA PHE A 224 9.74 -8.21 -22.08
C PHE A 224 8.38 -7.63 -21.69
N MET A 225 7.76 -8.14 -20.63
CA MET A 225 6.41 -7.76 -20.21
C MET A 225 6.32 -6.31 -19.73
N ASN A 226 7.41 -5.73 -19.21
CA ASN A 226 7.48 -4.32 -18.83
C ASN A 226 7.96 -3.37 -19.95
N SER A 227 8.27 -3.92 -21.13
CA SER A 227 8.66 -3.12 -22.31
C SER A 227 7.47 -2.51 -23.04
N LYS A 228 7.74 -1.46 -23.83
CA LYS A 228 6.73 -0.87 -24.74
C LYS A 228 6.21 -1.86 -25.80
N ILE A 229 7.01 -2.86 -26.17
CA ILE A 229 6.62 -3.89 -27.14
C ILE A 229 5.47 -4.73 -26.59
N ALA A 230 5.61 -5.28 -25.38
CA ALA A 230 4.55 -6.09 -24.78
C ALA A 230 3.25 -5.28 -24.59
N ALA A 231 3.36 -4.01 -24.19
CA ALA A 231 2.20 -3.12 -24.08
C ALA A 231 1.51 -2.89 -25.44
N SER A 232 2.29 -2.67 -26.50
CA SER A 232 1.76 -2.51 -27.87
C SER A 232 1.08 -3.80 -28.37
N LEU A 233 1.72 -4.95 -28.20
CA LEU A 233 1.19 -6.25 -28.60
C LEU A 233 -0.09 -6.62 -27.82
N LEU A 234 -0.16 -6.30 -26.53
CA LEU A 234 -1.36 -6.53 -25.73
C LEU A 234 -2.55 -5.67 -26.17
N LYS A 235 -2.31 -4.44 -26.66
CA LYS A 235 -3.36 -3.61 -27.25
C LYS A 235 -3.97 -4.22 -28.52
N ILE A 236 -3.20 -5.05 -29.24
CA ILE A 236 -3.68 -5.78 -30.41
C ILE A 236 -4.52 -7.00 -29.99
N LEU A 237 -4.08 -7.72 -28.94
CA LEU A 237 -4.72 -8.95 -28.48
C LEU A 237 -5.96 -8.70 -27.60
N SER A 238 -6.00 -7.59 -26.85
CA SER A 238 -7.07 -7.28 -25.90
C SER A 238 -7.92 -6.10 -26.37
N PRO A 239 -9.15 -6.32 -26.83
CA PRO A 239 -10.09 -5.24 -27.15
C PRO A 239 -10.68 -4.55 -25.89
N SER A 240 -10.35 -5.00 -24.68
CA SER A 240 -10.79 -4.43 -23.40
C SER A 240 -9.59 -4.06 -22.50
N MET A 241 -9.82 -3.21 -21.49
CA MET A 241 -8.77 -2.69 -20.59
C MET A 241 -8.12 -3.74 -19.64
N GLY A 242 -8.52 -5.02 -19.70
CA GLY A 242 -8.07 -6.06 -18.77
C GLY A 242 -6.95 -6.94 -19.33
N PHE A 243 -5.88 -7.15 -18.56
CA PHE A 243 -4.77 -8.05 -18.91
C PHE A 243 -5.05 -9.47 -18.42
N GLU A 244 -5.98 -10.16 -19.06
CA GLU A 244 -6.31 -11.55 -18.71
C GLU A 244 -5.19 -12.52 -19.07
N SER A 245 -5.04 -13.59 -18.27
CA SER A 245 -3.99 -14.61 -18.44
C SER A 245 -3.99 -15.26 -19.83
N GLY A 246 -5.16 -15.40 -20.46
CA GLY A 246 -5.31 -15.97 -21.80
C GLY A 246 -4.70 -15.11 -22.92
N TYR A 247 -4.65 -13.78 -22.76
CA TYR A 247 -4.00 -12.90 -23.73
C TYR A 247 -2.48 -12.95 -23.60
N LEU A 248 -1.97 -13.01 -22.36
CA LEU A 248 -0.53 -13.09 -22.13
C LEU A 248 0.07 -14.35 -22.75
N ARG A 249 -0.63 -15.50 -22.68
CA ARG A 249 -0.18 -16.76 -23.29
C ARG A 249 0.10 -16.62 -24.79
N LYS A 250 -0.59 -15.72 -25.48
CA LYS A 250 -0.53 -15.54 -26.93
C LYS A 250 0.51 -14.52 -27.38
N LEU A 251 1.23 -13.89 -26.46
CA LEU A 251 2.24 -12.92 -26.84
C LEU A 251 3.42 -13.61 -27.56
N PRO A 252 3.86 -13.07 -28.70
CA PRO A 252 5.04 -13.55 -29.40
C PRO A 252 6.29 -13.19 -28.60
N LEU A 253 7.12 -14.18 -28.30
CA LEU A 253 8.37 -14.06 -27.57
C LEU A 253 9.53 -14.46 -28.49
N ILE A 254 10.27 -13.46 -28.96
CA ILE A 254 11.49 -13.70 -29.74
C ILE A 254 12.65 -13.87 -28.76
N GLU A 255 13.45 -14.92 -28.94
CA GLU A 255 14.67 -15.12 -28.15
C GLU A 255 15.75 -14.13 -28.60
N SER A 256 16.54 -13.63 -27.64
CA SER A 256 17.59 -12.66 -27.90
C SER A 256 18.97 -13.27 -27.65
N ASP A 257 19.91 -12.97 -28.56
CA ASP A 257 21.33 -13.26 -28.35
C ASP A 257 21.93 -12.47 -27.17
N SER A 258 21.25 -11.41 -26.72
CA SER A 258 21.65 -10.56 -25.59
C SER A 258 20.98 -10.96 -24.26
N LEU A 259 20.55 -12.22 -24.12
CA LEU A 259 19.82 -12.72 -22.96
C LEU A 259 20.46 -12.31 -21.62
N ASP A 260 21.76 -12.52 -21.45
CA ASP A 260 22.43 -12.27 -20.17
C ASP A 260 22.45 -10.78 -19.80
N SER A 261 22.67 -9.89 -20.77
CA SER A 261 22.63 -8.43 -20.57
C SER A 261 21.23 -7.95 -20.17
N ILE A 262 20.19 -8.51 -20.80
CA ILE A 262 18.79 -8.20 -20.46
C ILE A 262 18.47 -8.66 -19.04
N VAL A 263 18.85 -9.90 -18.69
CA VAL A 263 18.62 -10.47 -17.36
C VAL A 263 19.32 -9.66 -16.28
N GLU A 264 20.58 -9.26 -16.49
CA GLU A 264 21.32 -8.41 -15.56
C GLU A 264 20.62 -7.06 -15.34
N ARG A 265 20.21 -6.40 -16.42
CA ARG A 265 19.50 -5.12 -16.34
C ARG A 265 18.15 -5.23 -15.61
N VAL A 266 17.40 -6.29 -15.87
CA VAL A 266 16.14 -6.58 -15.16
C VAL A 266 16.39 -6.79 -13.67
N LYS A 267 17.45 -7.51 -13.28
CA LYS A 267 17.82 -7.68 -11.88
C LYS A 267 18.15 -6.34 -11.22
N HIS A 268 18.91 -5.47 -11.88
CA HIS A 268 19.15 -4.12 -11.38
C HIS A 268 17.85 -3.31 -11.19
N CYS A 269 16.87 -3.45 -12.09
CA CYS A 269 15.55 -2.83 -11.90
C CYS A 269 14.82 -3.39 -10.67
N ILE A 270 14.82 -4.72 -10.49
CA ILE A 270 14.22 -5.38 -9.32
C ILE A 270 14.90 -4.89 -8.04
N ASP A 271 16.23 -4.88 -7.99
CA ASP A 271 17.00 -4.50 -6.81
C ASP A 271 16.75 -3.04 -6.42
N GLY A 272 16.72 -2.14 -7.42
CA GLY A 272 16.38 -0.73 -7.20
C GLY A 272 14.97 -0.55 -6.65
N SER A 273 13.97 -1.22 -7.23
CA SER A 273 12.58 -1.17 -6.75
C SER A 273 12.40 -1.85 -5.39
N ASN A 274 13.15 -2.91 -5.10
CA ASN A 274 13.13 -3.60 -3.81
C ASN A 274 13.72 -2.73 -2.70
N ALA A 275 14.90 -2.13 -2.93
CA ALA A 275 15.51 -1.22 -1.97
C ALA A 275 14.61 0.00 -1.66
N GLU A 276 13.86 0.50 -2.65
CA GLU A 276 12.85 1.53 -2.41
C GLU A 276 11.69 1.01 -1.56
N TRP A 277 11.10 -0.14 -1.91
CA TRP A 277 10.00 -0.73 -1.16
C TRP A 277 10.34 -0.95 0.32
N ASP A 278 11.53 -1.50 0.58
CA ASP A 278 12.03 -1.81 1.92
C ASP A 278 12.50 -0.58 2.72
N SER A 279 12.48 0.61 2.11
CA SER A 279 12.76 1.87 2.79
C SER A 279 11.56 2.40 3.59
N PHE A 280 10.38 1.76 3.53
CA PHE A 280 9.16 2.25 4.17
C PHE A 280 8.44 1.22 5.04
N GLU A 281 7.81 1.70 6.11
CA GLU A 281 7.14 0.87 7.14
C GLU A 281 6.03 -0.07 6.65
N VAL A 282 5.59 0.09 5.39
CA VAL A 282 4.60 -0.80 4.75
C VAL A 282 5.23 -2.11 4.27
N SER A 283 6.56 -2.16 4.10
CA SER A 283 7.28 -3.41 3.86
C SER A 283 7.49 -4.16 5.18
N TRP A 284 7.28 -5.47 5.17
CA TRP A 284 7.63 -6.32 6.32
C TRP A 284 9.14 -6.53 6.45
N ASP A 285 9.93 -6.18 5.43
CA ASP A 285 11.40 -6.20 5.42
C ASP A 285 12.00 -4.82 5.75
N PHE A 286 11.17 -3.83 6.10
CA PHE A 286 11.63 -2.51 6.55
C PHE A 286 12.55 -2.62 7.77
N LYS A 287 13.78 -2.11 7.61
CA LYS A 287 14.84 -2.24 8.63
C LYS A 287 14.95 -1.03 9.54
N LYS A 288 15.07 0.16 8.97
CA LYS A 288 15.25 1.43 9.67
C LYS A 288 14.87 2.59 8.77
N HIS A 289 14.54 3.73 9.36
CA HIS A 289 14.15 4.91 8.58
C HIS A 289 15.33 5.51 7.79
N PRO A 290 15.17 5.89 6.49
CA PRO A 290 16.28 6.35 5.64
C PRO A 290 17.02 7.62 6.09
N LEU A 291 16.41 8.40 6.99
CA LEU A 291 17.03 9.60 7.58
C LEU A 291 17.88 9.31 8.83
N LEU A 292 17.87 8.07 9.34
CA LEU A 292 18.79 7.65 10.41
C LEU A 292 20.14 7.29 9.79
N ARG A 293 20.96 8.32 9.60
CA ARG A 293 22.31 8.25 9.03
C ARG A 293 23.34 8.67 10.07
N ASN A 294 24.62 8.41 9.78
CA ASN A 294 25.73 8.79 10.66
C ASN A 294 26.06 10.30 10.55
N VAL A 295 25.05 11.14 10.76
CA VAL A 295 25.10 12.61 10.73
C VAL A 295 24.21 13.16 11.83
N SER A 296 24.52 14.33 12.35
CA SER A 296 23.78 14.95 13.46
C SER A 296 22.66 15.90 13.01
N ALA A 297 22.56 16.21 11.72
CA ALA A 297 21.55 17.11 11.18
C ALA A 297 20.58 16.37 10.24
N ILE A 298 19.28 16.51 10.50
CA ILE A 298 18.22 15.93 9.64
C ILE A 298 18.29 16.52 8.23
N SER A 299 18.66 17.79 8.09
CA SER A 299 18.84 18.44 6.79
C SER A 299 19.91 17.76 5.92
N GLU A 300 21.03 17.36 6.53
CA GLU A 300 22.08 16.62 5.84
C GLU A 300 21.64 15.20 5.51
N ALA A 301 20.99 14.51 6.46
CA ALA A 301 20.44 13.19 6.22
C ALA A 301 19.42 13.18 5.07
N PHE A 302 18.59 14.23 4.99
CA PHE A 302 17.63 14.41 3.91
C PHE A 302 18.31 14.70 2.57
N ALA A 303 19.35 15.53 2.54
CA ALA A 303 20.11 15.79 1.31
C ALA A 303 20.74 14.50 0.76
N GLN A 304 21.32 13.66 1.62
CA GLN A 304 21.86 12.36 1.22
C GLN A 304 20.77 11.41 0.71
N TRP A 305 19.61 11.36 1.39
CA TRP A 305 18.46 10.58 0.95
C TRP A 305 17.89 11.05 -0.39
N GLN A 306 17.86 12.37 -0.61
CA GLN A 306 17.39 12.96 -1.85
C GLN A 306 18.29 12.57 -3.03
N LEU A 307 19.60 12.65 -2.86
CA LEU A 307 20.56 12.21 -3.88
C LEU A 307 20.38 10.72 -4.19
N GLU A 308 20.29 9.87 -3.16
CA GLU A 308 20.09 8.43 -3.35
C GLU A 308 18.78 8.11 -4.10
N CYS A 309 17.69 8.82 -3.80
CA CYS A 309 16.42 8.64 -4.51
C CYS A 309 16.50 9.11 -5.96
N GLU A 310 17.18 10.23 -6.22
CA GLU A 310 17.33 10.78 -7.57
C GLU A 310 18.21 9.87 -8.44
N ASP A 311 19.32 9.37 -7.89
CA ASP A 311 20.19 8.40 -8.58
C ASP A 311 19.43 7.11 -8.90
N ARG A 312 18.68 6.57 -7.93
CA ARG A 312 17.85 5.38 -8.14
C ARG A 312 16.79 5.61 -9.22
N PHE A 313 16.13 6.76 -9.20
CA PHE A 313 15.13 7.14 -10.20
C PHE A 313 15.74 7.19 -11.60
N ASN A 314 16.86 7.91 -11.76
CA ASN A 314 17.54 8.08 -13.05
C ASN A 314 18.11 6.76 -13.58
N GLN A 315 18.70 5.94 -12.69
CA GLN A 315 19.21 4.62 -13.07
C GLN A 315 18.07 3.68 -13.50
N LEU A 316 16.93 3.69 -12.79
CA LEU A 316 15.78 2.88 -13.18
C LEU A 316 15.25 3.33 -14.53
N LYS A 317 15.05 4.63 -14.72
CA LYS A 317 14.61 5.22 -15.99
C LYS A 317 15.53 4.81 -17.15
N ALA A 318 16.83 5.00 -17.01
CA ALA A 318 17.81 4.63 -18.01
C ALA A 318 17.77 3.12 -18.33
N ASN A 319 17.57 2.27 -17.33
CA ASN A 319 17.41 0.84 -17.54
C ASN A 319 16.12 0.50 -18.29
N GLU A 320 14.99 1.16 -17.97
CA GLU A 320 13.73 0.96 -18.69
C GLU A 320 13.83 1.40 -20.15
N GLU A 321 14.46 2.54 -20.42
CA GLU A 321 14.70 3.05 -21.78
C GLU A 321 15.61 2.12 -22.59
N GLU A 322 16.67 1.61 -21.96
CA GLU A 322 17.57 0.66 -22.60
C GLU A 322 16.89 -0.69 -22.88
N LEU A 323 16.08 -1.21 -21.94
CA LEU A 323 15.27 -2.41 -22.18
C LEU A 323 14.29 -2.17 -23.32
N ASN A 324 13.63 -1.00 -23.38
CA ASN A 324 12.76 -0.66 -24.50
C ASN A 324 13.53 -0.66 -25.82
N ARG A 325 14.71 -0.04 -25.89
CA ARG A 325 15.56 -0.04 -27.09
C ARG A 325 15.87 -1.45 -27.55
N ILE A 326 16.36 -2.30 -26.64
CA ILE A 326 16.72 -3.70 -26.96
C ILE A 326 15.50 -4.47 -27.50
N PHE A 327 14.33 -4.37 -26.85
CA PHE A 327 13.15 -5.08 -27.33
C PHE A 327 12.57 -4.48 -28.63
N ILE A 328 12.65 -3.16 -28.82
CA ILE A 328 12.28 -2.52 -30.09
C ILE A 328 13.16 -3.06 -31.23
N ASP A 329 14.47 -3.21 -30.97
CA ASP A 329 15.43 -3.72 -31.95
C ASP A 329 15.19 -5.20 -32.29
N ILE A 330 14.95 -6.04 -31.28
CA ILE A 330 14.63 -7.47 -31.46
C ILE A 330 13.41 -7.66 -32.36
N TYR A 331 12.40 -6.79 -32.23
CA TYR A 331 11.15 -6.90 -32.98
C TYR A 331 11.14 -6.09 -34.28
N GLY A 332 12.13 -5.21 -34.52
CA GLY A 332 12.22 -4.38 -35.73
C GLY A 332 11.18 -3.24 -35.79
N LEU A 333 10.80 -2.67 -34.65
CA LEU A 333 9.72 -1.67 -34.53
C LEU A 333 10.21 -0.24 -34.30
N GLN A 334 11.42 0.10 -34.75
CA GLN A 334 12.06 1.41 -34.54
C GLN A 334 11.27 2.57 -35.14
N ASP A 335 10.56 2.33 -36.25
CA ASP A 335 9.75 3.33 -36.93
C ASP A 335 8.38 3.57 -36.26
N GLU A 336 7.96 2.67 -35.36
CA GLU A 336 6.64 2.68 -34.71
C GLU A 336 6.71 3.05 -33.22
N LEU A 337 7.84 2.75 -32.55
CA LEU A 337 7.99 2.90 -31.11
C LEU A 337 9.32 3.57 -30.78
N THR A 338 9.28 4.42 -29.77
CA THR A 338 10.46 5.11 -29.25
C THR A 338 10.85 4.55 -27.87
N PRO A 339 12.13 4.52 -27.47
CA PRO A 339 12.54 3.90 -26.21
C PRO A 339 12.23 4.73 -24.95
N GLU A 340 12.02 6.04 -25.07
CA GLU A 340 12.01 7.01 -23.96
C GLU A 340 10.89 6.75 -22.96
N VAL A 341 11.17 6.97 -21.67
CA VAL A 341 10.20 6.79 -20.59
C VAL A 341 9.87 8.14 -19.98
N GLU A 342 8.58 8.43 -19.82
CA GLU A 342 8.15 9.65 -19.15
C GLU A 342 8.42 9.55 -17.64
N ASP A 343 8.83 10.64 -17.00
CA ASP A 343 9.15 10.66 -15.56
C ASP A 343 7.99 10.15 -14.68
N LYS A 344 6.75 10.43 -15.09
CA LYS A 344 5.53 9.97 -14.40
C LYS A 344 5.30 8.46 -14.45
N ASP A 345 5.97 7.75 -15.36
CA ASP A 345 5.84 6.30 -15.55
C ASP A 345 6.90 5.51 -14.79
N VAL A 346 7.93 6.19 -14.28
CA VAL A 346 8.96 5.59 -13.44
C VAL A 346 8.36 5.34 -12.05
N THR A 347 8.34 4.07 -11.64
CA THR A 347 7.52 3.63 -10.49
C THR A 347 8.23 3.67 -9.13
N VAL A 348 9.47 4.19 -9.07
CA VAL A 348 10.14 4.50 -7.81
C VAL A 348 9.94 5.97 -7.46
N ARG A 349 9.72 6.25 -6.17
CA ARG A 349 9.43 7.62 -5.73
C ARG A 349 10.72 8.45 -5.57
N LYS A 350 10.63 9.73 -5.89
CA LYS A 350 11.63 10.74 -5.51
C LYS A 350 11.45 11.14 -4.04
N ALA A 351 12.50 11.68 -3.42
CA ALA A 351 12.41 12.24 -2.07
C ALA A 351 11.47 13.45 -2.04
N ASP A 352 10.71 13.56 -0.96
CA ASP A 352 9.78 14.66 -0.71
C ASP A 352 9.91 15.07 0.75
N LEU A 353 10.31 16.32 0.98
CA LEU A 353 10.68 16.79 2.32
C LEU A 353 9.53 16.63 3.32
N GLN A 354 8.31 17.03 2.96
CA GLN A 354 7.19 16.99 3.88
C GLN A 354 6.80 15.54 4.19
N ARG A 355 6.68 14.70 3.17
CA ARG A 355 6.33 13.27 3.32
C ARG A 355 7.39 12.51 4.11
N ASP A 356 8.67 12.72 3.82
CA ASP A 356 9.76 11.97 4.45
C ASP A 356 10.02 12.45 5.90
N ILE A 357 9.70 13.71 6.24
CA ILE A 357 9.66 14.17 7.65
C ILE A 357 8.46 13.58 8.40
N LYS A 358 7.28 13.51 7.76
CA LYS A 358 6.11 12.84 8.37
C LYS A 358 6.39 11.36 8.63
N SER A 359 7.06 10.65 7.72
CA SER A 359 7.46 9.26 7.94
C SER A 359 8.53 9.13 9.04
N LEU A 360 9.44 10.11 9.17
CA LEU A 360 10.40 10.15 10.29
C LEU A 360 9.69 10.24 11.63
N LEU A 361 8.67 11.10 11.74
CA LEU A 361 7.87 11.25 12.95
C LEU A 361 7.06 9.96 13.24
N SER A 362 6.52 9.30 12.22
CA SER A 362 5.89 7.98 12.36
C SER A 362 6.87 6.94 12.92
N TYR A 363 8.10 6.89 12.39
CA TYR A 363 9.14 5.98 12.87
C TYR A 363 9.56 6.28 14.31
N ALA A 364 9.70 7.57 14.67
CA ALA A 364 9.98 8.00 16.03
C ALA A 364 8.86 7.55 16.99
N VAL A 365 7.59 7.73 16.62
CA VAL A 365 6.44 7.18 17.37
C VAL A 365 6.49 5.65 17.44
N GLY A 366 6.96 4.99 16.39
CA GLY A 366 7.24 3.56 16.41
C GLY A 366 8.30 3.15 17.44
N CYS A 367 9.38 3.92 17.58
CA CYS A 367 10.39 3.71 18.64
C CYS A 367 9.81 4.00 20.02
N MET A 368 9.01 5.06 20.14
CA MET A 368 8.28 5.43 21.35
C MET A 368 7.39 4.30 21.88
N PHE A 369 6.72 3.55 21.00
CA PHE A 369 5.94 2.37 21.38
C PHE A 369 6.76 1.08 21.46
N GLY A 370 8.01 1.08 21.00
CA GLY A 370 8.85 -0.11 20.88
C GLY A 370 8.46 -1.01 19.70
N ARG A 371 7.68 -0.52 18.74
CA ARG A 371 7.49 -1.25 17.47
C ARG A 371 8.83 -1.44 16.76
N TYR A 372 9.65 -0.38 16.78
CA TYR A 372 11.03 -0.38 16.31
C TYR A 372 11.98 -0.09 17.48
N SER A 373 13.26 -0.39 17.26
CA SER A 373 14.34 -0.05 18.17
C SER A 373 15.48 0.63 17.40
N LEU A 374 16.30 1.40 18.10
CA LEU A 374 17.56 1.92 17.58
C LEU A 374 18.70 0.88 17.69
N ASP A 375 18.49 -0.18 18.48
CA ASP A 375 19.52 -1.19 18.80
C ASP A 375 19.40 -2.48 17.99
N VAL A 376 18.29 -2.69 17.28
CA VAL A 376 18.06 -3.85 16.41
C VAL A 376 17.46 -3.44 15.06
N GLU A 377 17.84 -4.12 13.99
CA GLU A 377 17.25 -3.90 12.67
C GLU A 377 15.84 -4.48 12.57
N GLY A 378 14.96 -3.72 11.94
CA GLY A 378 13.61 -4.13 11.61
C GLY A 378 12.63 -4.12 12.78
N LEU A 379 11.54 -4.86 12.61
CA LEU A 379 10.44 -4.90 13.57
C LEU A 379 10.89 -5.52 14.91
N ALA A 380 10.98 -4.69 15.95
CA ALA A 380 11.41 -5.13 17.28
C ALA A 380 10.29 -5.86 18.03
N TYR A 381 9.05 -5.35 17.92
CA TYR A 381 7.86 -5.91 18.54
C TYR A 381 6.58 -5.64 17.73
N ALA A 382 5.80 -6.70 17.48
CA ALA A 382 4.47 -6.63 16.89
C ALA A 382 3.62 -7.82 17.38
N GLY A 383 3.50 -7.92 18.71
CA GLY A 383 2.79 -8.99 19.40
C GLY A 383 3.70 -10.15 19.79
N GLY A 384 3.21 -10.97 20.73
CA GLY A 384 3.98 -12.05 21.34
C GLY A 384 4.66 -11.63 22.65
N LYS A 385 5.74 -12.31 23.02
CA LYS A 385 6.46 -12.04 24.28
C LYS A 385 7.32 -10.78 24.12
N TRP A 386 7.14 -9.83 25.02
CA TRP A 386 8.00 -8.65 25.11
C TRP A 386 9.44 -9.02 25.49
N ASP A 387 10.41 -8.39 24.84
CA ASP A 387 11.83 -8.57 25.09
C ASP A 387 12.48 -7.20 25.27
N SER A 388 12.74 -6.81 26.52
CA SER A 388 13.31 -5.52 26.87
C SER A 388 14.78 -5.37 26.45
N SER A 389 15.49 -6.49 26.22
CA SER A 389 16.93 -6.45 25.86
C SER A 389 17.18 -5.78 24.50
N LYS A 390 16.14 -5.69 23.67
CA LYS A 390 16.14 -5.01 22.37
C LYS A 390 16.13 -3.49 22.46
N TYR A 391 15.97 -2.89 23.65
CA TYR A 391 15.85 -1.44 23.83
C TYR A 391 16.83 -0.96 24.88
N GLN A 392 17.97 -0.45 24.42
CA GLN A 392 19.07 0.03 25.26
C GLN A 392 19.27 1.53 25.06
N SER A 393 19.38 1.99 23.80
CA SER A 393 19.64 3.39 23.49
C SER A 393 18.44 4.30 23.76
N PHE A 394 17.23 3.81 23.46
CA PHE A 394 15.98 4.53 23.71
C PHE A 394 14.92 3.57 24.25
N ILE A 395 14.46 3.84 25.46
CA ILE A 395 13.49 3.00 26.16
C ILE A 395 12.06 3.36 25.68
N PRO A 396 11.30 2.39 25.14
CA PRO A 396 9.89 2.58 24.82
C PRO A 396 9.07 3.01 26.04
N ASP A 397 7.94 3.63 25.77
CA ASP A 397 6.97 3.97 26.82
C ASP A 397 6.56 2.70 27.59
N ALA A 398 6.38 2.81 28.91
CA ALA A 398 6.23 1.65 29.78
C ALA A 398 4.84 1.02 29.67
N ASP A 399 3.79 1.82 29.56
CA ASP A 399 2.41 1.37 29.71
C ASP A 399 1.58 1.41 28.41
N ASN A 400 2.22 1.78 27.30
CA ASN A 400 1.66 1.88 25.95
C ASN A 400 0.70 3.06 25.76
N VAL A 401 0.81 4.13 26.57
CA VAL A 401 -0.02 5.32 26.48
C VAL A 401 0.85 6.55 26.28
N ILE A 402 0.76 7.19 25.11
CA ILE A 402 1.50 8.44 24.84
C ILE A 402 0.51 9.60 24.75
N PRO A 403 0.49 10.52 25.74
CA PRO A 403 -0.42 11.65 25.71
C PRO A 403 -0.03 12.67 24.64
N ILE A 404 -1.03 13.27 24.01
CA ILE A 404 -0.89 14.40 23.09
C ILE A 404 -1.64 15.58 23.70
N THR A 405 -0.88 16.51 24.27
CA THR A 405 -1.42 17.68 24.95
C THR A 405 -1.24 18.95 24.11
N ASP A 406 -2.07 19.97 24.34
CA ASP A 406 -1.96 21.27 23.69
C ASP A 406 -0.93 22.21 24.34
N GLU A 407 -0.54 21.93 25.57
CA GLU A 407 0.60 22.53 26.27
C GLU A 407 1.41 21.42 26.97
N GLU A 408 2.61 21.74 27.44
CA GLU A 408 3.49 20.78 28.14
C GLU A 408 3.03 20.60 29.60
N TYR A 409 2.01 19.76 29.80
CA TYR A 409 1.47 19.44 31.12
C TYR A 409 2.09 18.19 31.75
N LEU A 410 2.68 17.32 30.92
CA LEU A 410 3.19 16.01 31.29
C LEU A 410 4.59 15.84 30.72
N ASP A 411 5.52 15.35 31.56
CA ASP A 411 6.93 15.17 31.20
C ASP A 411 7.13 14.12 30.09
N ASP A 412 6.18 13.19 29.94
CA ASP A 412 6.21 12.07 28.99
C ASP A 412 5.31 12.30 27.76
N ASP A 413 4.91 13.54 27.49
CA ASP A 413 4.12 13.84 26.30
C ASP A 413 4.86 13.58 24.98
N ILE A 414 4.10 13.46 23.89
CA ILE A 414 4.65 13.08 22.58
C ILE A 414 5.78 13.99 22.09
N VAL A 415 5.77 15.28 22.44
CA VAL A 415 6.79 16.25 22.00
C VAL A 415 8.05 16.12 22.85
N SER A 416 7.90 15.90 24.16
CA SER A 416 9.00 15.64 25.09
C SER A 416 9.72 14.36 24.72
N ARG A 417 8.96 13.28 24.45
CA ARG A 417 9.52 12.01 23.96
C ARG A 417 10.17 12.14 22.58
N LEU A 418 9.64 12.98 21.70
CA LEU A 418 10.30 13.29 20.42
C LEU A 418 11.65 13.99 20.66
N CYS A 419 11.70 14.96 21.57
CA CYS A 419 12.95 15.65 21.90
C CYS A 419 14.00 14.66 22.43
N ASP A 420 13.61 13.75 23.32
CA ASP A 420 14.53 12.75 23.86
C ASP A 420 15.01 11.76 22.78
N TRP A 421 14.09 11.32 21.91
CA TRP A 421 14.45 10.49 20.77
C TRP A 421 15.42 11.20 19.82
N LEU A 422 15.20 12.48 19.52
CA LEU A 422 16.10 13.28 18.68
C LEU A 422 17.48 13.44 19.29
N LYS A 423 17.58 13.66 20.61
CA LYS A 423 18.87 13.73 21.31
C LYS A 423 19.65 12.43 21.21
N VAL A 424 18.97 11.27 21.29
CA VAL A 424 19.60 9.96 21.16
C VAL A 424 20.08 9.71 19.72
N VAL A 425 19.26 10.04 18.72
CA VAL A 425 19.57 9.73 17.31
C VAL A 425 20.58 10.71 16.70
N TYR A 426 20.43 12.00 16.96
CA TYR A 426 21.16 13.06 16.26
C TYR A 426 22.11 13.85 17.17
N GLY A 427 22.05 13.63 18.49
CA GLY A 427 22.82 14.37 19.49
C GLY A 427 22.03 15.55 20.08
N ALA A 428 22.36 15.90 21.33
CA ALA A 428 21.71 17.01 22.02
C ALA A 428 22.04 18.39 21.43
N ASP A 429 23.26 18.55 20.90
CA ASP A 429 23.76 19.83 20.38
C ASP A 429 23.00 20.32 19.15
N THR A 430 22.40 19.41 18.38
CA THR A 430 21.65 19.73 17.15
C THR A 430 20.13 19.73 17.33
N LEU A 431 19.63 19.53 18.56
CA LEU A 431 18.21 19.39 18.85
C LEU A 431 17.38 20.56 18.29
N GLU A 432 17.76 21.80 18.60
CA GLU A 432 16.99 22.98 18.17
C GLU A 432 16.99 23.17 16.65
N ALA A 433 18.12 22.90 15.99
CA ALA A 433 18.23 22.96 14.54
C ALA A 433 17.36 21.89 13.86
N ASN A 434 17.35 20.67 14.43
CA ASN A 434 16.53 19.57 13.95
C ASN A 434 15.03 19.83 14.16
N LEU A 435 14.63 20.40 15.31
CA LEU A 435 13.25 20.80 15.58
C LEU A 435 12.79 21.90 14.61
N ASP A 436 13.62 22.92 14.35
CA ASP A 436 13.33 23.97 13.37
C ASP A 436 13.19 23.40 11.94
N TYR A 437 14.05 22.47 11.54
CA TYR A 437 13.95 21.81 10.24
C TYR A 437 12.66 21.00 10.09
N ILE A 438 12.29 20.21 11.11
CA ILE A 438 11.02 19.47 11.14
C ILE A 438 9.84 20.44 11.06
N ALA A 439 9.83 21.49 11.87
CA ALA A 439 8.74 22.47 11.91
C ALA A 439 8.53 23.16 10.55
N LYS A 440 9.63 23.57 9.88
CA LYS A 440 9.59 24.14 8.53
C LYS A 440 9.02 23.18 7.50
N ALA A 441 9.39 21.90 7.56
CA ALA A 441 8.87 20.89 6.64
C ALA A 441 7.38 20.59 6.85
N LEU A 442 6.89 20.64 8.09
CA LEU A 442 5.48 20.41 8.41
C LEU A 442 4.59 21.56 7.92
N GLY A 443 5.04 22.81 8.09
CA GLY A 443 4.31 24.01 7.65
C GLY A 443 3.07 24.34 8.48
N ASN A 444 2.89 23.70 9.64
CA ASN A 444 1.81 24.01 10.58
C ASN A 444 1.99 25.41 11.19
N LYS A 445 0.89 26.01 11.67
CA LYS A 445 0.93 27.31 12.37
C LYS A 445 1.53 27.15 13.77
N GLY A 446 2.31 28.13 14.21
CA GLY A 446 2.86 28.22 15.56
C GLY A 446 3.94 29.29 15.64
N SER A 447 4.27 29.70 16.86
CA SER A 447 5.28 30.73 17.15
C SER A 447 6.66 30.14 17.39
N THR A 448 6.73 28.85 17.76
CA THR A 448 7.97 28.11 18.00
C THR A 448 7.96 26.75 17.30
N SER A 449 9.13 26.17 17.05
CA SER A 449 9.25 24.84 16.42
C SER A 449 8.47 23.76 17.18
N ARG A 450 8.54 23.78 18.52
CA ARG A 450 7.79 22.86 19.40
C ARG A 450 6.28 23.04 19.27
N GLU A 451 5.80 24.28 19.20
CA GLU A 451 4.36 24.55 19.01
C GLU A 451 3.87 24.06 17.63
N ILE A 452 4.66 24.28 16.58
CA ILE A 452 4.35 23.81 15.22
C ILE A 452 4.24 22.28 15.19
N ILE A 453 5.22 21.58 15.77
CA ILE A 453 5.24 20.11 15.87
C ILE A 453 4.09 19.59 16.75
N ARG A 454 3.80 20.24 17.87
CA ARG A 454 2.67 19.91 18.74
C ARG A 454 1.35 20.02 17.98
N ASN A 455 1.16 21.09 17.22
CA ASN A 455 -0.02 21.28 16.38
C ASN A 455 -0.15 20.22 15.28
N TYR A 456 0.97 19.72 14.73
CA TYR A 456 0.96 18.58 13.83
C TYR A 456 0.44 17.30 14.51
N PHE A 457 0.96 16.95 15.70
CA PHE A 457 0.50 15.77 16.44
C PHE A 457 -0.98 15.85 16.84
N LEU A 458 -1.45 17.03 17.25
CA LEU A 458 -2.85 17.24 17.63
C LEU A 458 -3.84 17.08 16.48
N ASN A 459 -3.45 17.51 15.27
CA ASN A 459 -4.42 17.73 14.19
C ASN A 459 -4.22 16.82 12.98
N ASP A 460 -2.99 16.42 12.66
CA ASP A 460 -2.64 15.89 11.34
C ASP A 460 -1.95 14.53 11.40
N PHE A 461 -1.14 14.27 12.43
CA PHE A 461 -0.41 12.99 12.57
C PHE A 461 -1.31 11.77 12.40
N PHE A 462 -2.45 11.72 13.11
CA PHE A 462 -3.35 10.57 13.02
C PHE A 462 -4.00 10.43 11.64
N LYS A 463 -4.23 11.52 10.91
CA LYS A 463 -4.75 11.48 9.54
C LYS A 463 -3.72 10.89 8.58
N ASP A 464 -2.47 11.36 8.67
CA ASP A 464 -1.35 10.86 7.87
C ASP A 464 -1.06 9.39 8.18
N HIS A 465 -1.11 9.01 9.46
CA HIS A 465 -1.01 7.63 9.91
C HIS A 465 -2.13 6.78 9.31
N CYS A 466 -3.38 7.21 9.41
CA CYS A 466 -4.50 6.52 8.78
C CYS A 466 -4.34 6.36 7.26
N GLN A 467 -3.77 7.34 6.56
CA GLN A 467 -3.54 7.29 5.12
C GLN A 467 -2.43 6.30 4.76
N THR A 468 -1.32 6.31 5.50
CA THR A 468 -0.19 5.39 5.32
C THR A 468 -0.65 3.94 5.47
N TYR A 469 -1.51 3.69 6.45
CA TYR A 469 -2.07 2.38 6.74
C TYR A 469 -3.45 2.20 6.08
N SER A 470 -3.62 2.63 4.83
CA SER A 470 -4.87 2.47 4.07
C SER A 470 -4.67 1.70 2.77
N VAL A 471 -5.72 1.01 2.35
CA VAL A 471 -5.75 0.31 1.06
C VAL A 471 -6.88 0.88 0.22
N THR A 472 -6.56 1.30 -1.00
CA THR A 472 -7.53 1.82 -1.97
C THR A 472 -8.70 0.84 -2.14
N GLY A 473 -9.92 1.35 -1.97
CA GLY A 473 -11.16 0.56 -2.02
C GLY A 473 -11.44 -0.34 -0.81
N SER A 474 -10.44 -0.64 0.03
CA SER A 474 -10.61 -1.50 1.23
C SER A 474 -10.56 -0.73 2.54
N GLY A 475 -10.18 0.55 2.56
CA GLY A 475 -10.27 1.46 3.71
C GLY A 475 -9.05 1.47 4.63
N LYS A 476 -9.16 2.20 5.74
CA LYS A 476 -8.09 2.49 6.72
C LYS A 476 -7.92 1.36 7.74
N ARG A 477 -6.67 1.08 8.13
CA ARG A 477 -6.25 0.05 9.09
C ARG A 477 -5.08 0.53 9.98
N PRO A 478 -5.23 1.65 10.71
CA PRO A 478 -4.16 2.22 11.53
C PRO A 478 -3.78 1.29 12.69
N ILE A 479 -2.48 1.25 13.01
CA ILE A 479 -1.94 0.44 14.12
C ILE A 479 -1.72 1.23 15.44
N TYR A 480 -1.46 2.53 15.35
CA TYR A 480 -1.59 3.48 16.47
C TYR A 480 -3.02 4.01 16.52
N TRP A 481 -3.67 3.86 17.67
CA TRP A 481 -5.07 4.25 17.89
C TRP A 481 -5.11 5.50 18.75
N LEU A 482 -5.84 6.50 18.27
CA LEU A 482 -5.99 7.78 18.95
C LEU A 482 -7.27 7.76 19.79
N PHE A 483 -7.11 7.70 21.11
CA PHE A 483 -8.14 8.07 22.06
C PHE A 483 -8.32 9.57 22.00
N ASP A 484 -9.55 10.03 21.73
CA ASP A 484 -9.84 11.44 21.46
C ASP A 484 -11.15 11.85 22.14
N SER A 485 -11.05 12.79 23.09
CA SER A 485 -12.23 13.30 23.80
C SER A 485 -13.11 14.21 22.95
N GLY A 486 -12.54 14.88 21.94
CA GLY A 486 -13.29 15.80 21.10
C GLY A 486 -12.54 17.03 20.64
N LYS A 487 -13.32 18.06 20.29
CA LYS A 487 -12.85 19.24 19.56
C LYS A 487 -12.16 20.27 20.46
N GLN A 488 -12.35 20.19 21.77
CA GLN A 488 -11.64 21.07 22.70
C GLN A 488 -10.21 20.59 22.97
N ASN A 489 -9.83 19.41 22.45
CA ASN A 489 -8.56 18.76 22.78
C ASN A 489 -8.40 18.63 24.30
N GLY A 490 -9.47 18.22 25.00
CA GLY A 490 -9.39 18.01 26.45
C GLY A 490 -8.50 16.82 26.79
N PHE A 491 -8.59 15.74 26.03
CA PHE A 491 -7.77 14.56 26.20
C PHE A 491 -7.50 13.89 24.86
N LYS A 492 -6.22 13.66 24.56
CA LYS A 492 -5.79 12.82 23.46
C LYS A 492 -4.63 11.94 23.90
N ALA A 493 -4.66 10.68 23.50
CA ALA A 493 -3.54 9.76 23.72
C ALA A 493 -3.47 8.73 22.59
N LEU A 494 -2.25 8.37 22.19
CA LEU A 494 -2.00 7.26 21.28
C LEU A 494 -1.75 5.97 22.07
N VAL A 495 -2.28 4.88 21.54
CA VAL A 495 -2.04 3.51 22.03
C VAL A 495 -1.64 2.63 20.85
N TYR A 496 -0.61 1.81 21.00
CA TYR A 496 -0.23 0.86 19.96
C TYR A 496 -1.00 -0.46 20.09
N LEU A 497 -1.73 -0.85 19.04
CA LEU A 497 -2.56 -2.06 18.98
C LEU A 497 -1.85 -3.33 19.47
N HIS A 498 -0.58 -3.54 19.10
CA HIS A 498 0.12 -4.80 19.40
C HIS A 498 0.60 -4.91 20.86
N ARG A 499 0.59 -3.80 21.60
CA ARG A 499 0.90 -3.73 23.02
C ARG A 499 -0.35 -3.58 23.89
N TYR A 500 -1.52 -3.53 23.28
CA TYR A 500 -2.77 -3.43 24.01
C TYR A 500 -2.96 -4.63 24.94
N THR A 501 -3.42 -4.36 26.15
CA THR A 501 -3.86 -5.36 27.13
C THR A 501 -5.24 -4.98 27.66
N PRO A 502 -5.98 -5.92 28.28
CA PRO A 502 -7.27 -5.60 28.90
C PRO A 502 -7.22 -4.48 29.94
N ASP A 503 -6.04 -4.16 30.47
CA ASP A 503 -5.84 -3.13 31.50
C ASP A 503 -5.50 -1.75 30.91
N THR A 504 -5.14 -1.67 29.62
CA THR A 504 -4.69 -0.42 28.97
C THR A 504 -5.72 0.71 29.08
N ILE A 505 -7.02 0.43 28.94
CA ILE A 505 -8.07 1.47 29.08
C ILE A 505 -8.17 1.95 30.54
N GLY A 506 -8.00 1.05 31.50
CA GLY A 506 -7.98 1.39 32.93
C GLY A 506 -6.82 2.31 33.28
N ASN A 507 -5.61 1.98 32.83
CA ASN A 507 -4.40 2.80 33.04
C ASN A 507 -4.56 4.17 32.36
N LEU A 508 -5.00 4.20 31.09
CA LEU A 508 -5.28 5.44 30.36
C LEU A 508 -6.27 6.34 31.12
N ARG A 509 -7.30 5.75 31.72
CA ARG A 509 -8.30 6.48 32.50
C ARG A 509 -7.71 7.09 33.78
N ILE A 510 -7.01 6.29 34.57
CA ILE A 510 -6.57 6.67 35.92
C ILE A 510 -5.30 7.53 35.88
N ASP A 511 -4.30 7.07 35.13
CA ASP A 511 -2.95 7.64 35.16
C ASP A 511 -2.83 8.89 34.28
N TYR A 512 -3.67 8.99 33.24
CA TYR A 512 -3.64 10.08 32.28
C TYR A 512 -4.89 10.96 32.31
N LEU A 513 -6.09 10.41 32.06
CA LEU A 513 -7.31 11.22 31.96
C LEU A 513 -7.65 11.94 33.27
N HIS A 514 -7.64 11.24 34.41
CA HIS A 514 -7.87 11.88 35.72
C HIS A 514 -6.74 12.85 36.09
N LYS A 515 -5.50 12.56 35.71
CA LYS A 515 -4.36 13.47 35.91
C LYS A 515 -4.58 14.77 35.13
N MET A 516 -5.01 14.69 33.88
CA MET A 516 -5.35 15.87 33.06
C MET A 516 -6.52 16.68 33.63
N GLN A 517 -7.56 16.04 34.16
CA GLN A 517 -8.64 16.75 34.85
C GLN A 517 -8.12 17.58 36.04
N ARG A 518 -7.27 16.99 36.87
CA ARG A 518 -6.64 17.71 38.01
C ARG A 518 -5.75 18.86 37.55
N VAL A 519 -4.98 18.68 36.48
CA VAL A 519 -4.15 19.75 35.90
C VAL A 519 -5.02 20.92 35.46
N TYR A 520 -6.11 20.66 34.73
CA TYR A 520 -7.02 21.72 34.30
C TYR A 520 -7.71 22.42 35.46
N GLU A 521 -8.15 21.69 36.49
CA GLU A 521 -8.72 22.28 37.71
C GLU A 521 -7.72 23.22 38.40
N SER A 522 -6.47 22.78 38.54
CA SER A 522 -5.40 23.59 39.13
C SER A 522 -5.10 24.85 38.32
N GLU A 523 -4.96 24.75 37.00
CA GLU A 523 -4.69 25.90 36.15
C GLU A 523 -5.90 26.86 36.06
N ILE A 524 -7.14 26.35 36.13
CA ILE A 524 -8.35 27.20 36.24
C ILE A 524 -8.29 28.06 37.52
N ASN A 525 -7.96 27.45 38.66
CA ASN A 525 -7.83 28.17 39.93
C ASN A 525 -6.70 29.22 39.85
N ARG A 526 -5.55 28.84 39.27
CA ARG A 526 -4.43 29.78 39.07
C ARG A 526 -4.80 30.97 38.17
N MET A 527 -5.55 30.75 37.09
CA MET A 527 -6.02 31.84 36.23
C MET A 527 -7.04 32.72 36.96
N GLN A 528 -7.90 32.15 37.81
CA GLN A 528 -8.83 32.91 38.65
C GLN A 528 -8.06 33.79 39.64
N ASP A 529 -7.08 33.25 40.36
CA ASP A 529 -6.25 33.99 41.31
C ASP A 529 -5.52 35.16 40.62
N MET A 530 -5.00 34.94 39.40
CA MET A 530 -4.37 36.00 38.60
C MET A 530 -5.36 37.11 38.25
N MET A 531 -6.61 36.77 37.92
CA MET A 531 -7.64 37.76 37.61
C MET A 531 -8.02 38.60 38.83
N ASP A 532 -8.07 37.99 40.02
CA ASP A 532 -8.49 38.65 41.25
C ASP A 532 -7.41 39.59 41.81
N HIS A 533 -6.13 39.31 41.53
CA HIS A 533 -4.99 40.03 42.11
C HIS A 533 -4.18 40.88 41.11
N SER A 534 -4.35 40.73 39.78
CA SER A 534 -3.65 41.55 38.80
C SER A 534 -4.36 42.89 38.57
N GLY A 535 -3.61 43.99 38.70
CA GLY A 535 -4.08 45.33 38.32
C GLY A 535 -3.99 45.61 36.81
N ASN A 536 -3.45 44.69 36.01
CA ASN A 536 -3.24 44.87 34.57
C ASN A 536 -4.42 44.27 33.77
N ALA A 537 -5.25 45.15 33.19
CA ALA A 537 -6.41 44.74 32.40
C ALA A 537 -6.09 43.77 31.25
N ARG A 538 -4.90 43.85 30.65
CA ARG A 538 -4.48 42.94 29.56
C ARG A 538 -4.20 41.53 30.07
N GLU A 539 -3.59 41.41 31.25
CA GLU A 539 -3.35 40.12 31.90
C GLU A 539 -4.67 39.49 32.34
N VAL A 540 -5.56 40.26 32.96
CA VAL A 540 -6.90 39.80 33.36
C VAL A 540 -7.68 39.27 32.16
N ALA A 541 -7.65 39.97 31.02
CA ALA A 541 -8.32 39.52 29.80
C ALA A 541 -7.71 38.22 29.22
N ALA A 542 -6.38 38.09 29.23
CA ALA A 542 -5.69 36.88 28.77
C ALA A 542 -5.96 35.68 29.69
N ALA A 543 -5.89 35.88 31.01
CA ALA A 543 -6.19 34.88 32.03
C ALA A 543 -7.65 34.40 31.94
N SER A 544 -8.60 35.33 31.77
CA SER A 544 -10.02 35.01 31.56
C SER A 544 -10.23 34.11 30.34
N LYS A 545 -9.61 34.46 29.19
CA LYS A 545 -9.70 33.65 27.96
C LYS A 545 -9.08 32.25 28.15
N ARG A 546 -7.94 32.14 28.86
CA ARG A 546 -7.30 30.86 29.14
C ARG A 546 -8.14 30.01 30.09
N LYS A 547 -8.71 30.60 31.14
CA LYS A 547 -9.64 29.95 32.06
C LYS A 547 -10.86 29.38 31.34
N ASP A 548 -11.47 30.15 30.44
CA ASP A 548 -12.61 29.69 29.64
C ASP A 548 -12.26 28.50 28.73
N LYS A 549 -11.06 28.48 28.16
CA LYS A 549 -10.55 27.36 27.37
C LYS A 549 -10.38 26.11 28.24
N LEU A 550 -9.70 26.24 29.38
CA LEU A 550 -9.47 25.13 30.32
C LEU A 550 -10.78 24.56 30.89
N ALA A 551 -11.76 25.42 31.19
CA ALA A 551 -13.08 24.99 31.67
C ALA A 551 -13.82 24.13 30.63
N LYS A 552 -13.70 24.47 29.33
CA LYS A 552 -14.26 23.66 28.23
C LYS A 552 -13.52 22.33 28.09
N GLN A 553 -12.19 22.33 28.18
CA GLN A 553 -11.37 21.10 28.15
C GLN A 553 -11.71 20.17 29.33
N LEU A 554 -11.82 20.70 30.55
CA LEU A 554 -12.19 19.94 31.74
C LEU A 554 -13.58 19.33 31.61
N LYS A 555 -14.55 20.11 31.12
CA LYS A 555 -15.91 19.61 30.85
C LYS A 555 -15.89 18.44 29.86
N GLU A 556 -15.18 18.60 28.74
CA GLU A 556 -15.03 17.54 27.72
C GLU A 556 -14.36 16.27 28.31
N CYS A 557 -13.35 16.43 29.16
CA CYS A 557 -12.70 15.31 29.85
C CYS A 557 -13.63 14.53 30.78
N ARG A 558 -14.51 15.23 31.51
CA ARG A 558 -15.47 14.58 32.42
C ARG A 558 -16.52 13.79 31.64
N GLU A 559 -17.06 14.37 30.57
CA GLU A 559 -18.00 13.68 29.67
C GLU A 559 -17.33 12.47 28.97
N TYR A 560 -16.04 12.58 28.65
CA TYR A 560 -15.27 11.48 28.08
C TYR A 560 -14.99 10.37 29.10
N ASP A 561 -14.69 10.72 30.36
CA ASP A 561 -14.45 9.75 31.44
C ASP A 561 -15.65 8.83 31.67
N GLU A 562 -16.87 9.35 31.56
CA GLU A 562 -18.09 8.54 31.66
C GLU A 562 -18.08 7.40 30.63
N LYS A 563 -17.73 7.69 29.36
CA LYS A 563 -17.63 6.68 28.30
C LYS A 563 -16.49 5.69 28.56
N ILE A 564 -15.31 6.21 28.93
CA ILE A 564 -14.13 5.39 29.20
C ILE A 564 -14.36 4.47 30.40
N SER A 565 -15.11 4.90 31.41
CA SER A 565 -15.42 4.09 32.59
C SER A 565 -16.14 2.79 32.25
N HIS A 566 -17.11 2.82 31.33
CA HIS A 566 -17.83 1.64 30.87
C HIS A 566 -16.91 0.66 30.12
N LEU A 567 -15.99 1.18 29.30
CA LEU A 567 -15.04 0.38 28.54
C LEU A 567 -13.93 -0.21 29.43
N ALA A 568 -13.44 0.55 30.42
CA ALA A 568 -12.45 0.09 31.38
C ALA A 568 -12.97 -1.11 32.21
N LEU A 569 -14.22 -1.04 32.68
CA LEU A 569 -14.87 -2.15 33.39
C LEU A 569 -15.04 -3.39 32.51
N SER A 570 -15.12 -3.21 31.20
CA SER A 570 -15.35 -4.30 30.26
C SER A 570 -14.12 -5.18 30.04
N ARG A 571 -12.91 -4.71 30.40
CA ARG A 571 -11.61 -5.40 30.21
C ARG A 571 -11.52 -6.13 28.86
N ILE A 572 -11.76 -5.37 27.80
CA ILE A 572 -11.94 -5.90 26.45
C ILE A 572 -10.65 -6.57 26.00
N GLU A 573 -10.72 -7.82 25.57
CA GLU A 573 -9.57 -8.54 25.00
C GLU A 573 -9.59 -8.43 23.47
N LEU A 574 -8.43 -8.22 22.85
CA LEU A 574 -8.29 -8.12 21.39
C LEU A 574 -7.51 -9.31 20.84
N ASP A 575 -7.95 -9.85 19.70
CA ASP A 575 -7.17 -10.81 18.91
C ASP A 575 -6.69 -10.12 17.64
N LEU A 576 -5.38 -9.94 17.49
CA LEU A 576 -4.79 -9.30 16.31
C LEU A 576 -5.26 -9.95 14.99
N ASP A 577 -5.50 -11.26 14.97
CA ASP A 577 -5.94 -11.96 13.76
C ASP A 577 -7.35 -11.56 13.28
N ASP A 578 -8.19 -11.01 14.17
CA ASP A 578 -9.48 -10.43 13.78
C ASP A 578 -9.29 -9.23 12.84
N GLY A 579 -8.09 -8.64 12.83
CA GLY A 579 -7.71 -7.48 12.03
C GLY A 579 -8.11 -6.16 12.68
N VAL A 580 -7.55 -5.06 12.17
CA VAL A 580 -7.70 -3.73 12.78
C VAL A 580 -9.16 -3.33 12.87
N LYS A 581 -9.93 -3.49 11.79
CA LYS A 581 -11.31 -2.98 11.72
C LYS A 581 -12.26 -3.62 12.73
N VAL A 582 -12.09 -4.92 12.99
CA VAL A 582 -12.92 -5.65 13.95
C VAL A 582 -12.53 -5.24 15.35
N ASN A 583 -11.22 -5.24 15.65
CA ASN A 583 -10.71 -4.84 16.96
C ASN A 583 -11.02 -3.37 17.30
N TYR A 584 -10.98 -2.46 16.32
CA TYR A 584 -11.32 -1.04 16.49
C TYR A 584 -12.76 -0.84 16.94
N ARG A 585 -13.67 -1.69 16.45
CA ARG A 585 -15.07 -1.70 16.88
C ARG A 585 -15.23 -2.38 18.24
N LYS A 586 -14.54 -3.50 18.44
CA LYS A 586 -14.58 -4.30 19.66
C LYS A 586 -14.17 -3.47 20.88
N LEU A 587 -13.08 -2.70 20.78
CA LEU A 587 -12.60 -1.81 21.84
C LEU A 587 -13.62 -0.74 22.26
N GLN A 588 -14.54 -0.38 21.37
CA GLN A 588 -15.55 0.66 21.59
C GLN A 588 -16.93 0.10 21.93
N THR A 589 -17.05 -1.22 22.13
CA THR A 589 -18.31 -1.87 22.49
C THR A 589 -18.16 -2.46 23.89
N ALA A 590 -18.88 -1.92 24.87
CA ALA A 590 -18.84 -2.39 26.25
C ALA A 590 -19.59 -3.73 26.40
N GLN A 591 -19.44 -4.37 27.57
CA GLN A 591 -20.13 -5.63 27.89
C GLN A 591 -21.66 -5.53 27.84
N ASP A 592 -22.23 -4.34 28.03
CA ASP A 592 -23.67 -4.09 27.89
C ASP A 592 -24.13 -4.00 26.42
N GLY A 593 -23.21 -4.18 25.47
CA GLY A 593 -23.46 -4.11 24.03
C GLY A 593 -23.56 -2.69 23.49
N LYS A 594 -23.43 -1.65 24.34
CA LYS A 594 -23.46 -0.26 23.88
C LYS A 594 -22.14 0.13 23.25
N PHE A 595 -22.26 0.93 22.20
CA PHE A 595 -21.14 1.50 21.48
C PHE A 595 -20.80 2.88 22.06
N TYR A 596 -19.56 3.04 22.52
CA TYR A 596 -19.00 4.28 23.04
C TYR A 596 -17.92 4.77 22.09
N GLU A 597 -18.22 5.82 21.31
CA GLU A 597 -17.25 6.43 20.41
C GLU A 597 -16.18 7.16 21.23
N VAL A 598 -15.02 6.51 21.40
CA VAL A 598 -13.87 7.01 22.16
C VAL A 598 -12.59 7.11 21.33
N LEU A 599 -12.55 6.42 20.19
CA LEU A 599 -11.43 6.48 19.25
C LEU A 599 -11.75 7.42 18.08
N ALA A 600 -10.73 8.13 17.59
CA ALA A 600 -10.86 9.01 16.45
C ALA A 600 -11.22 8.26 15.15
N ASP A 601 -11.90 8.93 14.22
CA ASP A 601 -12.22 8.42 12.87
C ASP A 601 -12.97 7.06 12.81
N SER A 602 -13.68 6.71 13.89
CA SER A 602 -14.35 5.41 14.07
C SER A 602 -15.24 5.00 12.89
N LYS A 603 -16.04 5.92 12.35
CA LYS A 603 -16.96 5.64 11.24
C LYS A 603 -16.25 5.23 9.94
N ASN A 604 -15.03 5.73 9.70
CA ASN A 604 -14.28 5.47 8.48
C ASN A 604 -13.34 4.25 8.60
N ILE A 605 -12.92 3.90 9.83
CA ILE A 605 -12.05 2.75 10.10
C ILE A 605 -12.87 1.47 10.24
N MET A 606 -13.93 1.49 11.05
CA MET A 606 -14.71 0.28 11.36
C MET A 606 -15.37 -0.32 10.12
N ALA A 607 -15.52 -1.64 10.10
CA ALA A 607 -16.33 -2.32 9.09
C ALA A 607 -17.79 -1.83 9.18
N LYS A 608 -18.38 -1.44 8.03
CA LYS A 608 -19.81 -1.17 7.94
C LYS A 608 -20.54 -2.47 8.30
N GLN A 609 -21.51 -2.41 9.22
CA GLN A 609 -22.41 -3.54 9.41
C GLN A 609 -23.10 -3.81 8.07
N ARG A 610 -22.77 -4.92 7.42
CA ARG A 610 -23.74 -5.55 6.52
C ARG A 610 -24.82 -6.07 7.47
N GLY A 611 -26.00 -5.47 7.39
CA GLY A 611 -27.13 -5.85 8.22
C GLY A 611 -27.29 -7.37 8.21
N LYS A 612 -27.69 -7.93 9.37
CA LYS A 612 -28.34 -9.24 9.36
C LYS A 612 -29.51 -9.12 8.37
N VAL A 613 -29.36 -9.77 7.21
CA VAL A 613 -30.48 -10.04 6.29
C VAL A 613 -31.02 -11.40 6.65
#